data_AF-A0A954U083-F1
#
_entry.id   AF-A0A954U083-F1
#
_cell.length_a   1.000
_cell.length_b   1.000
_cell.length_c   1.000
_cell.angle_alpha   90.00
_cell.angle_beta   90.00
_cell.angle_gamma   90.00
#
_symmetry.space_group_name_H-M   'P 1'
#
loop_
_entity.id
_entity.type
_entity.pdbx_description
1 polymer ?
#
loop_
_entity_poly.entity_id
_entity_poly.type
_entity_poly.pdbx_seq_one_letter_code
_entity_poly.pdbx_strand_id
1 'polypeptide(L)'
;MNASPAEVLPIFVYGTLKRGQIRERCWPHSPVRIETATTLGRLFDVGPYPALLPGSRLVAGELWFVAAEHLEETLRVLDEIECYGNDDVDLYVRRIVPCVTESGRTQQAYVYHFVDEAELLRYPETPASADGLCRWPHPTKSNSARRVRLNPRRSDTDQRSAD
;
A
#
# COMPACT_ATOMS: atom_id res chain seq x y z
N MET A 1 -11.02 -21.56 33.57
CA MET A 1 -10.02 -20.63 32.99
C MET A 1 -10.70 -20.01 31.79
N ASN A 2 -11.26 -18.81 31.94
CA ASN A 2 -11.85 -18.13 30.81
C ASN A 2 -10.68 -17.57 30.01
N ALA A 3 -10.39 -18.15 28.85
CA ALA A 3 -9.51 -17.51 27.89
C ALA A 3 -10.14 -16.14 27.59
N SER A 4 -9.49 -15.06 28.00
CA SER A 4 -9.75 -13.75 27.40
C SER A 4 -9.73 -13.96 25.88
N PRO A 5 -10.69 -13.41 25.12
CA PRO A 5 -10.60 -13.50 23.67
C PRO A 5 -9.20 -13.02 23.29
N ALA A 6 -8.47 -13.84 22.53
CA ALA A 6 -7.12 -13.51 22.09
C ALA A 6 -7.20 -12.08 21.52
N GLU A 7 -6.43 -11.17 22.12
CA GLU A 7 -6.46 -9.78 21.71
C GLU A 7 -6.03 -9.72 20.25
N VAL A 8 -6.79 -9.02 19.41
CA VAL A 8 -6.56 -8.95 17.97
C VAL A 8 -6.41 -7.50 17.56
N LEU A 9 -5.33 -7.23 16.83
CA LEU A 9 -4.96 -5.90 16.40
C LEU A 9 -5.05 -5.83 14.87
N PRO A 10 -5.74 -4.82 14.32
CA PRO A 10 -5.96 -4.75 12.88
C PRO A 10 -4.88 -3.95 12.17
N ILE A 11 -4.52 -4.43 10.98
CA ILE A 11 -3.69 -3.76 10.01
C ILE A 11 -4.55 -3.52 8.76
N PHE A 12 -4.65 -2.27 8.35
CA PHE A 12 -5.37 -1.88 7.14
C PHE A 12 -4.43 -1.96 5.93
N VAL A 13 -4.78 -2.81 4.96
CA VAL A 13 -4.06 -2.96 3.71
C VAL A 13 -4.92 -2.54 2.52
N TYR A 14 -4.34 -1.74 1.64
CA TYR A 14 -5.00 -1.13 0.49
C TYR A 14 -4.35 -1.50 -0.84
N GLY A 15 -3.28 -2.31 -0.82
CA GLY A 15 -2.44 -2.61 -1.97
C GLY A 15 -2.06 -4.07 -2.13
N THR A 16 -0.78 -4.34 -2.37
CA THR A 16 -0.24 -5.65 -2.77
C THR A 16 -0.27 -6.72 -1.67
N LEU A 17 -0.52 -6.32 -0.42
CA LEU A 17 -0.67 -7.20 0.75
C LEU A 17 -2.10 -7.75 0.94
N LYS A 18 -3.08 -7.25 0.16
CA LYS A 18 -4.47 -7.73 0.18
C LYS A 18 -4.58 -9.17 -0.32
N ARG A 19 -5.71 -9.83 -0.02
CA ARG A 19 -6.00 -11.17 -0.55
C ARG A 19 -5.96 -11.20 -2.08
N GLY A 20 -5.41 -12.27 -2.65
CA GLY A 20 -5.26 -12.48 -4.08
C GLY A 20 -4.20 -11.59 -4.76
N GLN A 21 -3.39 -10.85 -3.99
CA GLN A 21 -2.32 -10.00 -4.51
C GLN A 21 -0.93 -10.62 -4.30
N ILE A 22 0.06 -10.09 -5.01
CA ILE A 22 1.39 -10.71 -5.12
C ILE A 22 2.14 -10.84 -3.77
N ARG A 23 1.86 -9.97 -2.79
CA ARG A 23 2.49 -10.01 -1.46
C ARG A 23 1.61 -10.64 -0.38
N GLU A 24 0.48 -11.26 -0.73
CA GLU A 24 -0.37 -11.99 0.23
C GLU A 24 0.40 -13.08 1.00
N ARG A 25 1.41 -13.70 0.39
CA ARG A 25 2.22 -14.76 1.03
C ARG A 25 3.31 -14.23 1.96
N CYS A 26 3.48 -12.91 2.04
CA CYS A 26 4.53 -12.28 2.84
C CYS A 26 4.13 -12.06 4.30
N TRP A 27 2.87 -12.33 4.66
CA TRP A 27 2.44 -12.33 6.06
C TRP A 27 3.10 -13.49 6.81
N PRO A 28 3.83 -13.24 7.92
CA PRO A 28 4.49 -14.31 8.67
C PRO A 28 3.50 -15.23 9.40
N HIS A 29 2.31 -14.70 9.69
CA HIS A 29 1.23 -15.40 10.39
C HIS A 29 -0.08 -15.26 9.64
N SER A 30 -0.92 -16.30 9.74
CA SER A 30 -2.28 -16.22 9.22
C SER A 30 -3.12 -15.24 10.05
N PRO A 31 -3.93 -14.37 9.42
CA PRO A 31 -4.81 -13.49 10.16
C PRO A 31 -5.91 -14.31 10.86
N VAL A 32 -6.32 -13.85 12.04
CA VAL A 32 -7.45 -14.41 12.79
C VAL A 32 -8.76 -14.21 12.01
N ARG A 33 -8.89 -13.06 11.34
CA ARG A 33 -9.96 -12.77 10.38
C ARG A 33 -9.58 -11.61 9.47
N ILE A 34 -10.32 -11.46 8.37
CA ILE A 34 -10.18 -10.36 7.42
C ILE A 34 -11.57 -9.74 7.20
N GLU A 35 -11.68 -8.42 7.25
CA GLU A 35 -12.91 -7.66 6.98
C GLU A 35 -12.64 -6.61 5.90
N THR A 36 -13.57 -6.40 4.97
CA THR A 36 -13.50 -5.23 4.07
C THR A 36 -13.74 -3.95 4.88
N ALA A 37 -12.97 -2.91 4.59
CA ALA A 37 -13.11 -1.62 5.26
C ALA A 37 -12.72 -0.45 4.36
N THR A 38 -13.06 0.76 4.80
CA THR A 38 -12.65 2.02 4.18
C THR A 38 -11.96 2.94 5.18
N THR A 39 -10.98 3.70 4.72
CA THR A 39 -10.36 4.80 5.49
C THR A 39 -10.34 6.08 4.67
N LEU A 40 -10.05 7.22 5.31
CA LEU A 40 -9.87 8.49 4.61
C LEU A 40 -8.42 8.65 4.16
N GLY A 41 -8.22 9.00 2.88
CA GLY A 41 -6.89 9.17 2.31
C GLY A 41 -6.92 9.57 0.84
N ARG A 42 -5.72 9.70 0.26
CA ARG A 42 -5.49 9.88 -1.18
C ARG A 42 -4.64 8.72 -1.67
N LEU A 43 -5.19 7.94 -2.59
CA LEU A 43 -4.56 6.74 -3.13
C LEU A 43 -3.89 7.08 -4.46
N PHE A 44 -2.65 6.67 -4.66
CA PHE A 44 -1.88 6.94 -5.88
C PHE A 44 -1.41 5.64 -6.52
N ASP A 45 -1.31 5.65 -7.84
CA ASP A 45 -0.81 4.54 -8.65
C ASP A 45 0.65 4.83 -9.04
N VAL A 46 1.59 4.24 -8.29
CA VAL A 46 3.02 4.38 -8.57
C VAL A 46 3.54 3.31 -9.55
N GLY A 47 2.64 2.55 -10.18
CA GLY A 47 2.95 1.48 -11.12
C GLY A 47 2.78 0.09 -10.51
N PRO A 48 3.84 -0.51 -9.91
CA PRO A 48 3.79 -1.87 -9.40
C PRO A 48 3.04 -2.03 -8.06
N TYR A 49 2.82 -0.93 -7.33
CA TYR A 49 2.09 -0.90 -6.07
C TYR A 49 1.36 0.44 -5.92
N PRO A 50 0.35 0.54 -5.04
CA PRO A 50 -0.25 1.81 -4.70
C PRO A 50 0.46 2.48 -3.52
N ALA A 51 0.28 3.78 -3.37
CA ALA A 51 0.74 4.55 -2.23
C ALA A 51 -0.40 5.38 -1.63
N LEU A 52 -0.37 5.58 -0.31
CA LEU A 52 -1.41 6.30 0.43
C LEU A 52 -0.85 7.53 1.13
N LEU A 53 -1.54 8.65 0.99
CA LEU A 53 -1.36 9.85 1.80
C LEU A 53 -2.62 10.16 2.62
N PRO A 54 -2.49 10.95 3.70
CA PRO A 54 -3.64 11.55 4.37
C PRO A 54 -4.51 12.34 3.38
N GLY A 55 -5.82 12.36 3.63
CA GLY A 55 -6.77 13.06 2.78
C GLY A 55 -8.22 12.79 3.17
N SER A 56 -9.16 13.26 2.36
CA SER A 56 -10.60 13.22 2.64
C SER A 56 -11.41 12.29 1.74
N ARG A 57 -10.78 11.56 0.81
CA ARG A 57 -11.46 10.58 -0.04
C ARG A 57 -11.54 9.23 0.66
N LEU A 58 -12.55 8.44 0.33
CA LEU A 58 -12.69 7.09 0.86
C LEU A 58 -11.82 6.12 0.05
N VAL A 59 -10.91 5.45 0.74
CA VAL A 59 -10.02 4.42 0.19
C VAL A 59 -10.48 3.07 0.68
N ALA A 60 -10.80 2.16 -0.25
CA ALA A 60 -11.20 0.80 0.10
C ALA A 60 -10.00 -0.13 0.25
N GLY A 61 -10.04 -0.95 1.29
CA GLY A 61 -9.03 -1.94 1.61
C GLY A 61 -9.60 -3.06 2.47
N GLU A 62 -8.71 -3.74 3.17
CA GLU A 62 -9.02 -4.86 4.05
C GLU A 62 -8.40 -4.60 5.43
N LEU A 63 -9.12 -4.91 6.50
CA LEU A 63 -8.59 -5.03 7.85
C LEU A 63 -8.19 -6.48 8.07
N TRP A 64 -6.89 -6.70 8.23
CA TRP A 64 -6.31 -7.96 8.60
C TRP A 64 -6.09 -7.97 10.11
N PHE A 65 -6.82 -8.82 10.82
CA PHE A 65 -6.72 -8.91 12.28
C PHE A 65 -5.69 -9.95 12.67
N VAL A 66 -4.65 -9.52 13.36
CA VAL A 66 -3.52 -10.35 13.80
C VAL A 66 -3.63 -10.55 15.31
N ALA A 67 -3.32 -11.75 15.80
CA ALA A 67 -3.24 -11.99 17.24
C ALA A 67 -2.15 -11.10 17.87
N ALA A 68 -2.40 -10.54 19.04
CA ALA A 68 -1.50 -9.59 19.69
C ALA A 68 -0.08 -10.15 19.88
N GLU A 69 0.03 -11.45 20.18
CA GLU A 69 1.30 -12.17 20.30
C GLU A 69 2.11 -12.22 19.00
N HIS A 70 1.47 -12.11 17.84
CA HIS A 70 2.10 -12.12 16.52
C HIS A 70 2.27 -10.72 15.92
N LEU A 71 1.73 -9.68 16.58
CA LEU A 71 1.70 -8.33 15.99
C LEU A 71 3.11 -7.79 15.78
N GLU A 72 3.99 -7.89 16.78
CA GLU A 72 5.34 -7.29 16.70
C GLU A 72 6.17 -7.89 15.56
N GLU A 73 6.18 -9.22 15.43
CA GLU A 73 6.84 -9.91 14.32
C GLU A 73 6.20 -9.53 12.98
N THR A 74 4.87 -9.50 12.92
CA THR A 74 4.15 -9.12 11.69
C THR A 74 4.52 -7.71 11.25
N LEU A 75 4.48 -6.74 12.15
CA LEU A 75 4.84 -5.36 11.88
C LEU A 75 6.29 -5.25 11.41
N ARG A 76 7.21 -5.97 12.04
CA ARG A 76 8.62 -6.00 11.63
C ARG A 76 8.80 -6.53 10.21
N VAL A 77 8.16 -7.65 9.87
CA VAL A 77 8.25 -8.24 8.52
C VAL A 77 7.65 -7.28 7.47
N LEU A 78 6.53 -6.64 7.79
CA LEU A 78 5.91 -5.65 6.89
C LEU A 78 6.79 -4.41 6.73
N ASP A 79 7.40 -3.92 7.82
CA ASP A 79 8.37 -2.82 7.77
C ASP A 79 9.55 -3.18 6.84
N GLU A 80 10.12 -4.39 6.96
CA GLU A 80 11.21 -4.87 6.09
C GLU A 80 10.80 -4.95 4.61
N ILE A 81 9.56 -5.32 4.30
CA ILE A 81 9.03 -5.39 2.93
C ILE A 81 8.86 -4.01 2.31
N GLU A 82 8.37 -3.04 3.08
CA GLU A 82 8.09 -1.68 2.59
C GLU A 82 9.37 -0.81 2.54
N CYS A 83 10.43 -1.19 3.24
CA CYS A 83 11.78 -0.63 3.08
C CYS A 83 12.61 -1.29 1.95
N TYR A 84 12.08 -2.33 1.29
CA TYR A 84 12.79 -3.03 0.21
C TYR A 84 12.85 -2.20 -1.08
N GLY A 85 13.88 -1.36 -1.22
CA GLY A 85 14.16 -0.63 -2.46
C GLY A 85 14.96 0.67 -2.35
N ASN A 86 15.20 1.19 -1.15
CA ASN A 86 16.07 2.36 -0.93
C ASN A 86 16.84 2.17 0.36
N ASP A 87 18.15 1.94 0.26
CA ASP A 87 19.03 1.71 1.41
C ASP A 87 19.17 2.93 2.35
N ASP A 88 18.64 4.11 1.96
CA ASP A 88 18.83 5.37 2.68
C ASP A 88 17.53 6.11 3.09
N VAL A 89 16.33 5.65 2.72
CA VAL A 89 15.07 6.33 3.07
C VAL A 89 13.88 5.39 3.22
N ASP A 90 13.21 5.46 4.38
CA ASP A 90 11.92 4.82 4.62
C ASP A 90 10.89 5.34 3.61
N LEU A 91 10.44 4.50 2.67
CA LEU A 91 9.43 4.87 1.68
C LEU A 91 8.05 5.03 2.32
N TYR A 92 7.79 4.26 3.38
CA TYR A 92 6.52 4.27 4.10
C TYR A 92 6.72 4.40 5.61
N VAL A 93 5.82 5.13 6.26
CA VAL A 93 5.74 5.23 7.71
C VAL A 93 4.45 4.61 8.23
N ARG A 94 4.58 3.83 9.30
CA ARG A 94 3.43 3.28 10.01
C ARG A 94 2.68 4.40 10.74
N ARG A 95 1.35 4.39 10.60
CA ARG A 95 0.40 5.29 11.26
C ARG A 95 -0.78 4.48 11.77
N ILE A 96 -1.53 5.04 12.72
CA ILE A 96 -2.81 4.48 13.16
C ILE A 96 -3.90 5.39 12.59
N VAL A 97 -4.87 4.80 11.87
CA VAL A 97 -5.99 5.53 11.26
C VAL A 97 -7.33 4.87 11.60
N PRO A 98 -8.41 5.66 11.67
CA PRO A 98 -9.75 5.10 11.76
C PRO A 98 -10.14 4.44 10.42
N CYS A 99 -10.63 3.22 10.51
CA CYS A 99 -11.19 2.46 9.40
C CYS A 99 -12.63 2.08 9.72
N VAL A 100 -13.53 2.19 8.76
CA VAL A 100 -14.95 1.82 8.89
C VAL A 100 -15.18 0.51 8.14
N THR A 101 -15.59 -0.53 8.86
CA THR A 101 -15.96 -1.84 8.28
C THR A 101 -17.28 -1.75 7.50
N GLU A 102 -17.59 -2.75 6.67
CA GLU A 102 -18.89 -2.85 5.98
C GLU A 102 -20.10 -2.85 6.94
N SER A 103 -19.89 -3.32 8.18
CA SER A 103 -20.92 -3.28 9.24
C SER A 103 -21.12 -1.90 9.87
N GLY A 104 -20.36 -0.88 9.44
CA GLY A 104 -20.39 0.47 10.00
C GLY A 104 -19.57 0.64 11.29
N ARG A 105 -18.86 -0.39 11.75
CA ARG A 105 -18.00 -0.31 12.95
C ARG A 105 -16.69 0.40 12.61
N THR A 106 -16.31 1.35 13.46
CA THR A 106 -15.01 2.04 13.38
C THR A 106 -13.96 1.28 14.17
N GLN A 107 -12.79 1.08 13.56
CA GLN A 107 -11.65 0.38 14.12
C GLN A 107 -10.37 1.22 13.92
N GLN A 108 -9.55 1.37 14.96
CA GLN A 108 -8.21 1.93 14.84
C GLN A 108 -7.27 0.85 14.32
N ALA A 109 -6.63 1.10 13.18
CA ALA A 109 -5.78 0.12 12.51
C ALA A 109 -4.44 0.72 12.07
N TYR A 110 -3.40 -0.11 12.07
CA TYR A 110 -2.12 0.26 11.50
C TYR A 110 -2.20 0.36 9.99
N VAL A 111 -1.61 1.38 9.40
CA VAL A 111 -1.53 1.61 7.96
C VAL A 111 -0.15 2.15 7.61
N TYR A 112 0.31 1.87 6.40
CA TYR A 112 1.54 2.42 5.84
C TYR A 112 1.23 3.63 4.97
N HIS A 113 1.78 4.80 5.28
CA HIS A 113 1.67 6.02 4.46
C HIS A 113 2.99 6.31 3.77
N PHE A 114 2.95 6.77 2.53
CA PHE A 114 4.15 7.17 1.81
C PHE A 114 4.78 8.41 2.47
N VAL A 115 6.11 8.46 2.56
CA VAL A 115 6.81 9.53 3.30
C VAL A 115 6.94 10.82 2.49
N ASP A 116 7.27 10.72 1.21
CA ASP A 116 7.52 11.88 0.36
C ASP A 116 6.27 12.26 -0.44
N GLU A 117 5.47 13.16 0.13
CA GLU A 117 4.29 13.72 -0.55
C GLU A 117 4.66 14.45 -1.85
N ALA A 118 5.77 15.19 -1.89
CA ALA A 118 6.16 15.95 -3.07
C ALA A 118 6.51 15.03 -4.25
N GLU A 119 7.19 13.92 -3.97
CA GLU A 119 7.43 12.86 -4.95
C GLU A 119 6.13 12.20 -5.38
N LEU A 120 5.24 11.88 -4.42
CA LEU A 120 4.01 11.15 -4.75
C LEU A 120 3.04 11.96 -5.62
N LEU A 121 3.02 13.29 -5.48
CA LEU A 121 2.22 14.18 -6.33
C LEU A 121 2.61 14.13 -7.82
N ARG A 122 3.74 13.52 -8.18
CA ARG A 122 4.13 13.28 -9.59
C ARG A 122 3.39 12.09 -10.22
N TYR A 123 2.75 11.26 -9.41
CA TYR A 123 2.05 10.06 -9.85
C TYR A 123 0.55 10.31 -9.96
N PRO A 124 -0.17 9.55 -10.83
CA PRO A 124 -1.61 9.68 -10.95
C PRO A 124 -2.32 9.28 -9.64
N GLU A 125 -3.15 10.20 -9.12
CA GLU A 125 -4.10 9.87 -8.06
C GLU A 125 -5.19 8.94 -8.61
N THR A 126 -5.50 7.89 -7.86
CA THR A 126 -6.53 6.92 -8.20
C THR A 126 -7.90 7.58 -8.09
N PRO A 127 -8.70 7.63 -9.16
CA PRO A 127 -10.01 8.23 -9.12
C PRO A 127 -10.97 7.40 -8.25
N ALA A 128 -11.99 8.06 -7.72
CA ALA A 128 -13.11 7.38 -7.09
C ALA A 128 -13.94 6.65 -8.15
N SER A 129 -14.34 5.42 -7.85
CA SER A 129 -15.30 4.66 -8.65
C SER A 129 -16.73 5.21 -8.48
N ALA A 130 -17.70 4.65 -9.20
CA ALA A 130 -19.10 5.07 -9.14
C ALA A 130 -19.73 4.96 -7.73
N ASP A 131 -19.17 4.10 -6.87
CA ASP A 131 -19.53 3.95 -5.46
C ASP A 131 -18.86 4.99 -4.54
N GLY A 132 -18.08 5.93 -5.09
CA GLY A 132 -17.35 6.95 -4.34
C GLY A 132 -16.04 6.46 -3.72
N LEU A 133 -15.59 5.23 -4.02
CA LEU A 133 -14.42 4.62 -3.40
C LEU A 133 -13.20 4.62 -4.33
N CYS A 134 -12.05 5.05 -3.82
CA CYS A 134 -10.74 4.84 -4.43
C CYS A 134 -10.26 3.41 -4.12
N ARG A 135 -9.90 2.62 -5.13
CA ARG A 135 -9.49 1.21 -4.95
C ARG A 135 -8.26 0.84 -5.79
N TRP A 136 -7.40 0.00 -5.23
CA TRP A 136 -6.32 -0.67 -5.95
C TRP A 136 -6.51 -2.21 -5.97
N PRO A 137 -6.25 -2.89 -7.11
CA PRO A 137 -6.06 -2.29 -8.44
C PRO A 137 -7.35 -1.60 -8.92
N HIS A 138 -7.21 -0.49 -9.63
CA HIS A 138 -8.37 0.19 -10.20
C HIS A 138 -8.96 -0.68 -11.34
N PRO A 139 -10.29 -0.92 -11.40
CA PRO A 139 -10.92 -1.87 -12.32
C PRO A 139 -10.87 -1.49 -13.82
N THR A 140 -9.96 -0.61 -14.25
CA THR A 140 -9.81 -0.17 -15.65
C THR A 140 -8.44 -0.42 -16.27
N LYS A 141 -7.50 -1.10 -15.58
CA LYS A 141 -6.28 -1.57 -16.26
C LYS A 141 -6.59 -2.87 -17.02
N SER A 142 -7.26 -2.75 -18.17
CA SER A 142 -7.07 -3.72 -19.24
C SER A 142 -5.58 -3.75 -19.57
N ASN A 143 -4.98 -4.92 -19.36
CA ASN A 143 -3.56 -5.18 -19.42
C ASN A 143 -2.96 -4.67 -20.75
N SER A 144 -2.40 -3.47 -20.73
CA SER A 144 -1.65 -2.91 -21.85
C SER A 144 -0.21 -2.79 -21.40
N ALA A 145 0.56 -3.83 -21.70
CA ALA A 145 2.00 -3.90 -21.52
C ALA A 145 2.69 -2.61 -21.99
N ARG A 146 3.07 -1.73 -21.06
CA ARG A 146 4.12 -0.75 -21.29
C ARG A 146 5.39 -1.30 -20.67
N ARG A 147 6.17 -2.03 -21.47
CA ARG A 147 7.60 -2.22 -21.26
C ARG A 147 8.19 -0.84 -20.98
N VAL A 148 8.64 -0.62 -19.76
CA VAL A 148 9.60 0.43 -19.45
C VAL A 148 10.82 0.14 -20.32
N ARG A 149 10.97 0.87 -21.43
CA ARG A 149 12.28 1.00 -22.06
C ARG A 149 13.05 1.98 -21.18
N LEU A 150 13.82 1.45 -20.24
CA LEU A 150 14.97 2.16 -19.69
C LEU A 150 15.81 2.59 -20.90
N ASN A 151 15.86 3.90 -21.12
CA ASN A 151 16.58 4.51 -22.22
C ASN A 151 18.09 4.29 -21.96
N PRO A 152 18.83 3.54 -22.80
CA PRO A 152 20.27 3.48 -22.64
C PRO A 152 20.86 4.83 -23.07
N ARG A 153 21.77 5.32 -22.24
CA ARG A 153 22.55 6.54 -22.36
C ARG A 153 22.97 6.82 -23.80
N ARG A 154 22.71 8.02 -24.31
CA ARG A 154 23.48 8.57 -25.43
C ARG A 154 24.81 9.05 -24.87
N SER A 155 25.83 8.23 -25.03
CA SER A 155 27.22 8.65 -25.08
C SER A 155 27.71 8.21 -26.44
N ASP A 156 27.77 9.16 -27.38
CA ASP A 156 28.73 9.08 -28.48
C ASP A 156 29.07 10.49 -28.91
N THR A 157 30.27 10.86 -28.52
CA THR A 157 31.22 11.75 -29.18
C THR A 157 31.06 11.66 -30.69
N ASP A 158 30.95 12.80 -31.38
CA ASP A 158 31.53 12.84 -32.72
C ASP A 158 32.09 14.22 -33.06
N GLN A 159 33.37 14.16 -33.39
CA GLN A 159 34.28 15.23 -33.77
C GLN A 159 34.01 15.61 -35.23
N ARG A 160 33.78 16.89 -35.51
CA ARG A 160 33.87 17.51 -36.86
C ARG A 160 34.43 18.91 -36.67
N SER A 161 35.36 19.47 -37.43
CA SER A 161 36.29 19.10 -38.51
C SER A 161 37.34 20.24 -38.46
N ALA A 162 38.65 19.98 -38.46
CA ALA A 162 39.51 19.93 -39.65
C ALA A 162 39.28 21.08 -40.66
N ASP A 163 40.36 21.86 -40.80
CA ASP A 163 40.83 22.74 -41.90
C ASP A 163 40.07 24.03 -42.28
#